data_AF-A0A1I5HET1-F1
#
_entry.id   AF-A0A1I5HET1-F1
#
_cell.length_a   1.000
_cell.length_b   1.000
_cell.length_c   1.000
_cell.angle_alpha   90.00
_cell.angle_beta   90.00
_cell.angle_gamma   90.00
#
_symmetry.space_group_name_H-M   'P 1'
#
loop_
_entity.id
_entity.type
_entity.pdbx_description
1 polymer ?
#
loop_
_entity_poly.entity_id
_entity_poly.type
_entity_poly.pdbx_seq_one_letter_code
_entity_poly.pdbx_strand_id
1 'polypeptide(L)'
;MKSTLKKLIKIIGIIFMIGVVAVVLYIMANGIGLIDSLDFGAGAYYYADIPQFSKYVNGEHFKSAFPMWIHIVLFLIWGVAMYKLWSWLDKKL
;
A
#
# COMPACT_ATOMS: atom_id res chain seq x y z
N MET A 1 20.88 17.76 20.32
CA MET A 1 19.90 18.43 19.43
C MET A 1 18.86 19.15 20.27
N LYS A 2 18.67 20.47 20.11
CA LYS A 2 17.75 21.28 20.94
C LYS A 2 16.33 20.71 20.90
N SER A 3 15.67 20.63 22.07
CA SER A 3 14.33 20.04 22.25
C SER A 3 13.29 20.58 21.27
N THR A 4 13.33 21.89 21.00
CA THR A 4 12.44 22.58 20.06
C THR A 4 12.62 22.12 18.61
N LEU A 5 13.86 21.88 18.18
CA LEU A 5 14.17 21.40 16.82
C LEU A 5 13.66 19.97 16.61
N LYS A 6 13.79 19.10 17.62
CA LYS A 6 13.21 17.75 17.61
C LYS A 6 11.69 17.76 17.44
N LYS A 7 10.99 18.64 18.17
CA LYS A 7 9.52 18.80 18.05
C LYS A 7 9.13 19.29 16.66
N LEU A 8 9.84 20.28 16.12
CA LEU A 8 9.56 20.83 14.80
C LEU A 8 9.69 19.78 13.69
N ILE A 9 10.79 19.03 13.67
CA ILE A 9 11.01 17.95 12.69
C ILE A 9 9.92 16.89 12.79
N LYS A 10 9.50 16.53 14.02
CA LYS A 10 8.41 15.56 14.22
C LYS A 10 7.09 16.06 13.64
N ILE A 11 6.73 17.33 13.87
CA ILE A 11 5.49 17.91 13.35
C ILE A 11 5.52 17.95 11.82
N ILE A 12 6.63 18.39 11.23
CA ILE A 12 6.81 18.41 9.77
C ILE A 12 6.68 17.00 9.19
N GLY A 13 7.31 16.00 9.82
CA GLY A 13 7.22 14.61 9.37
C GLY A 13 5.78 14.07 9.42
N ILE A 14 5.01 14.39 10.46
CA ILE A 14 3.60 13.99 10.55
C ILE A 14 2.78 14.65 9.45
N ILE A 15 2.92 15.96 9.24
CA ILE A 15 2.20 16.70 8.19
C ILE A 15 2.54 16.13 6.82
N PHE A 16 3.82 15.86 6.56
CA PHE A 16 4.28 15.26 5.32
C PHE A 16 3.65 13.89 5.09
N MET A 17 3.63 13.01 6.10
CA MET A 17 3.00 11.69 6.00
C MET A 17 1.50 11.78 5.70
N ILE A 18 0.79 12.70 6.36
CA ILE A 18 -0.63 12.95 6.08
C ILE A 18 -0.81 13.41 4.63
N GLY A 19 0.04 14.33 4.15
CA GLY A 19 0.02 14.82 2.78
C GLY A 19 0.24 13.69 1.76
N VAL A 20 1.23 12.81 2.01
CA VAL A 20 1.49 11.64 1.16
C VAL A 20 0.27 10.72 1.11
N VAL A 21 -0.33 10.39 2.27
CA VAL A 21 -1.54 9.55 2.31
C VAL A 21 -2.69 10.18 1.53
N ALA A 22 -2.91 11.49 1.68
CA ALA A 22 -3.95 12.20 0.94
C ALA A 22 -3.73 12.17 -0.58
N VAL A 23 -2.48 12.37 -1.04
CA VAL A 23 -2.13 12.30 -2.46
C VAL A 23 -2.33 10.89 -3.01
N VAL A 24 -1.91 9.86 -2.26
CA VAL A 24 -2.13 8.45 -2.67
C VAL A 24 -3.62 8.16 -2.84
N LEU A 25 -4.44 8.54 -1.85
CA LEU A 25 -5.90 8.36 -1.94
C LEU A 25 -6.51 9.12 -3.11
N TYR A 26 -6.02 10.34 -3.39
CA TYR A 26 -6.47 11.13 -4.54
C TYR A 26 -6.14 10.48 -5.88
N ILE A 27 -4.91 9.97 -6.04
CA ILE A 27 -4.48 9.24 -7.25
C ILE A 27 -5.35 8.00 -7.45
N MET A 28 -5.57 7.21 -6.39
CA MET A 28 -6.39 6.00 -6.44
C MET A 28 -7.85 6.30 -6.77
N ALA A 29 -8.44 7.32 -6.13
CA ALA A 29 -9.85 7.67 -6.35
C ALA A 29 -10.14 8.21 -7.76
N ASN A 30 -9.14 8.84 -8.39
CA ASN A 30 -9.27 9.40 -9.74
C ASN A 30 -8.62 8.54 -10.83
N GLY A 31 -8.07 7.37 -10.46
CA GLY A 31 -7.39 6.49 -11.41
C GLY A 31 -6.24 7.15 -12.18
N ILE A 32 -5.54 8.12 -11.56
CA ILE A 32 -4.53 8.93 -12.27
C ILE A 32 -3.33 8.04 -12.64
N GLY A 33 -3.01 7.99 -13.94
CA GLY A 33 -1.94 7.16 -14.47
C GLY A 33 -2.38 5.77 -14.93
N LEU A 34 -3.68 5.43 -14.83
CA LEU A 34 -4.26 4.26 -15.48
C LEU A 34 -4.56 4.58 -16.96
N ILE A 35 -4.42 3.58 -17.81
CA ILE A 35 -4.89 3.65 -19.20
C ILE A 35 -6.41 3.47 -19.18
N ASP A 36 -7.14 4.28 -19.95
CA ASP A 36 -8.59 4.15 -20.10
C ASP A 36 -8.96 2.70 -20.41
N SER A 37 -9.97 2.16 -19.71
CA SER A 37 -10.43 0.75 -19.70
C SER A 37 -9.62 -0.29 -18.92
N LEU A 38 -8.49 0.07 -18.29
CA LEU A 38 -7.66 -0.86 -17.54
C LEU A 38 -7.53 -0.43 -16.06
N ASP A 39 -8.29 -1.08 -15.18
CA ASP A 39 -8.15 -0.94 -13.72
C ASP A 39 -7.32 -2.10 -13.18
N PHE A 40 -6.01 -1.89 -13.17
CA PHE A 40 -5.04 -2.81 -12.59
C PHE A 40 -4.94 -2.51 -11.10
N GLY A 41 -5.76 -3.18 -10.29
CA GLY A 41 -5.69 -3.08 -8.83
C GLY A 41 -4.26 -3.23 -8.27
N ALA A 42 -4.04 -2.81 -7.03
CA ALA A 42 -2.70 -2.77 -6.43
C ALA A 42 -1.96 -4.13 -6.58
N GLY A 43 -0.82 -4.13 -7.29
CA GLY A 43 0.00 -5.33 -7.57
C GLY A 43 -0.14 -5.92 -8.97
N ALA A 44 -0.95 -5.33 -9.86
CA ALA A 44 -1.19 -5.81 -11.22
C ALA A 44 -0.22 -5.23 -12.29
N TYR A 45 0.95 -4.73 -11.89
CA TYR A 45 1.91 -4.10 -12.81
C TYR A 45 2.46 -5.05 -13.89
N TYR A 46 2.49 -6.36 -13.61
CA TYR A 46 2.98 -7.38 -14.55
C TYR A 46 2.16 -7.49 -15.85
N TYR A 47 0.92 -7.00 -15.89
CA TYR A 47 0.06 -7.08 -17.08
C TYR A 47 0.35 -5.99 -18.11
N ALA A 48 0.96 -4.88 -17.71
CA ALA A 48 1.27 -3.76 -18.60
C ALA A 48 2.56 -3.99 -19.40
N ASP A 49 3.51 -4.75 -18.84
CA ASP A 49 4.84 -4.93 -19.42
C ASP A 49 4.90 -5.98 -20.54
N ILE A 50 3.92 -6.89 -20.61
CA ILE A 50 3.89 -7.98 -21.60
C ILE A 50 2.78 -7.72 -22.62
N PRO A 51 3.12 -7.37 -23.88
CA PRO A 51 2.12 -7.14 -24.92
C PRO A 51 1.16 -8.32 -25.08
N GLN A 52 -0.14 -8.02 -25.11
CA GLN A 52 -1.25 -8.99 -25.23
C GLN A 52 -1.37 -10.02 -24.10
N PHE A 53 -0.72 -9.84 -22.94
CA PHE A 53 -0.81 -10.80 -21.84
C PHE A 53 -2.23 -10.95 -21.27
N SER A 54 -3.07 -9.92 -21.43
CA SER A 54 -4.49 -9.93 -21.09
C SER A 54 -5.30 -11.08 -21.71
N LYS A 55 -4.85 -11.66 -22.83
CA LYS A 55 -5.53 -12.83 -23.46
C LYS A 55 -5.29 -14.16 -22.74
N TYR A 56 -4.26 -14.23 -21.90
CA TYR A 56 -3.88 -15.43 -21.15
C TYR A 56 -4.37 -15.41 -19.71
N VAL A 57 -4.73 -14.23 -19.20
CA VAL A 57 -5.40 -14.12 -17.91
C VAL A 57 -6.90 -14.19 -18.10
N ASN A 58 -7.53 -15.01 -17.27
CA ASN A 58 -8.97 -15.06 -17.18
C ASN A 58 -9.45 -13.68 -16.69
N GLY A 59 -10.24 -12.97 -17.51
CA GLY A 59 -10.76 -11.63 -17.19
C GLY A 59 -11.75 -11.64 -16.03
N GLU A 60 -12.13 -12.81 -15.53
CA GLU A 60 -12.74 -12.94 -14.22
C GLU A 60 -11.71 -12.55 -13.16
N HIS A 61 -11.74 -11.27 -12.76
CA HIS A 61 -11.01 -10.79 -11.60
C HIS A 61 -11.12 -11.79 -10.46
N PHE A 62 -10.01 -12.08 -9.78
CA PHE A 62 -10.02 -12.93 -8.60
C PHE A 62 -11.12 -12.47 -7.64
N LYS A 63 -12.18 -13.29 -7.53
CA LYS A 63 -13.26 -13.06 -6.58
C LYS A 63 -12.88 -13.75 -5.30
N SER A 64 -12.43 -12.97 -4.31
CA SER A 64 -12.24 -13.54 -3.00
C SER A 64 -13.58 -14.03 -2.45
N ALA A 65 -13.57 -15.23 -1.86
CA ALA A 65 -14.73 -15.76 -1.12
C ALA A 65 -15.06 -14.91 0.12
N PHE A 66 -14.14 -14.05 0.54
CA PHE A 66 -14.25 -13.22 1.73
C PHE A 66 -14.35 -11.73 1.37
N PRO A 67 -15.11 -10.93 2.13
CA PRO A 67 -15.15 -9.47 1.95
C PRO A 67 -13.76 -8.80 2.12
N MET A 68 -13.56 -7.66 1.45
CA MET A 68 -12.30 -6.89 1.50
C MET A 68 -11.85 -6.57 2.93
N TRP A 69 -12.76 -6.26 3.85
CA TRP A 69 -12.42 -5.92 5.23
C TRP A 69 -11.71 -7.07 5.97
N ILE A 70 -12.01 -8.34 5.65
CA ILE A 70 -11.32 -9.50 6.23
C ILE A 70 -9.85 -9.49 5.83
N HIS A 71 -9.56 -9.17 4.57
CA HIS A 71 -8.19 -9.09 4.06
C HIS A 71 -7.42 -7.94 4.73
N ILE A 72 -8.07 -6.79 4.91
CA ILE A 72 -7.48 -5.64 5.62
C ILE A 72 -7.14 -6.04 7.06
N VAL A 73 -8.06 -6.72 7.78
CA VAL A 73 -7.81 -7.19 9.15
C VAL A 73 -6.65 -8.17 9.20
N LEU A 74 -6.61 -9.16 8.30
CA LEU A 74 -5.52 -10.13 8.20
C LEU A 74 -4.18 -9.44 7.91
N PHE A 75 -4.17 -8.47 7.01
CA PHE A 75 -2.99 -7.67 6.69
C PHE A 75 -2.48 -6.88 7.91
N LEU A 76 -3.38 -6.27 8.69
CA LEU A 76 -3.01 -5.56 9.91
C LEU A 76 -2.47 -6.50 10.99
N ILE A 77 -3.09 -7.67 11.18
CA ILE A 77 -2.61 -8.72 12.10
C ILE A 77 -1.20 -9.14 11.70
N TRP A 78 -0.98 -9.40 10.41
CA TRP A 78 0.32 -9.76 9.88
C TRP A 78 1.36 -8.65 10.11
N GLY A 79 1.00 -7.39 9.84
CA GLY A 79 1.88 -6.24 10.09
C GLY A 79 2.33 -6.14 11.56
N VAL A 80 1.40 -6.33 12.51
CA VAL A 80 1.74 -6.36 13.95
C VAL A 80 2.65 -7.55 14.29
N ALA A 81 2.39 -8.72 13.72
CA ALA A 81 3.22 -9.91 13.92
C ALA A 81 4.65 -9.67 13.43
N MET A 82 4.82 -9.11 12.22
CA MET A 82 6.14 -8.78 11.66
C MET A 82 6.86 -7.72 12.47
N TYR A 83 6.15 -6.67 12.91
CA TYR A 83 6.74 -5.65 13.78
C TYR A 83 7.30 -6.25 15.08
N LYS A 84 6.53 -7.14 15.74
CA LYS A 84 6.98 -7.83 16.96
C LYS A 84 8.16 -8.75 16.68
N LEU A 85 8.12 -9.51 15.59
CA LEU A 85 9.19 -10.43 15.18
C LEU A 85 10.50 -9.68 14.93
N TRP A 86 10.46 -8.60 14.14
CA TRP A 86 11.64 -7.79 13.86
C TRP A 86 12.17 -7.08 15.10
N SER A 87 11.29 -6.52 15.93
CA SER A 87 11.71 -5.90 17.20
C SER A 87 12.35 -6.91 18.17
N TRP A 88 11.98 -8.19 18.08
CA TRP A 88 12.61 -9.26 18.86
C TRP A 88 13.97 -9.66 18.28
N LEU A 89 14.08 -9.80 16.95
CA LEU A 89 15.35 -10.09 16.27
C LEU A 89 16.39 -9.00 16.54
N ASP A 90 15.97 -7.73 16.45
CA ASP A 90 16.82 -6.55 16.69
C ASP A 90 17.37 -6.48 18.12
N LYS A 91 16.66 -7.07 19.10
CA LYS A 91 17.16 -7.17 20.48
C LYS A 91 18.13 -8.32 20.71
N LYS A 92 18.15 -9.29 19.80
CA LYS A 92 18.93 -10.53 19.93
C LYS A 92 20.23 -10.50 19.10
N LEU A 93 20.25 -9.68 18.05
CA LEU A 93 21.42 -9.31 17.27
C LEU A 93 22.18 -8.17 17.95
#